data_AF-A0A1G8KSU6-F1
#
_entry.id   AF-A0A1G8KSU6-F1
#
_cell.length_a   1.000
_cell.length_b   1.000
_cell.length_c   1.000
_cell.angle_alpha   90.00
_cell.angle_beta   90.00
_cell.angle_gamma   90.00
#
_symmetry.space_group_name_H-M   'P 1'
#
loop_
_entity.id
_entity.type
_entity.pdbx_description
1 polymer ?
#
loop_
_entity_poly.entity_id
_entity_poly.type
_entity_poly.pdbx_seq_one_letter_code
_entity_poly.pdbx_strand_id
1 'polypeptide(L)'
;MSKSYVKGITLVLIEILVNVQGNLNTLIVLSFQGQTQAAVQQADYLWIMFYPCLYFFAIWDAYRDVGGDQHAYMFLPFAMTAFITTIGVAYSSLPIFGVVIGPIFLPILSSFIGLAIGFGIRKILIKRERNP
;
A
#
# COMPACT_ATOMS: atom_id res chain seq x y z
N MET A 1 -24.53 -10.82 14.44
CA MET A 1 -23.44 -10.91 13.45
C MET A 1 -22.64 -9.62 13.52
N SER A 2 -21.46 -9.68 14.15
CA SER A 2 -20.74 -8.49 14.64
C SER A 2 -20.16 -7.65 13.49
N LYS A 3 -20.18 -6.32 13.63
CA LYS A 3 -19.88 -5.34 12.56
C LYS A 3 -18.54 -5.57 11.81
N SER A 4 -17.55 -6.25 12.40
CA SER A 4 -16.26 -6.52 11.72
C SER A 4 -16.36 -7.48 10.54
N TYR A 5 -17.29 -8.44 10.54
CA TYR A 5 -17.45 -9.35 9.39
C TYR A 5 -17.97 -8.61 8.15
N VAL A 6 -18.92 -7.69 8.32
CA VAL A 6 -19.46 -6.89 7.21
C VAL A 6 -18.38 -5.98 6.63
N LYS A 7 -17.54 -5.36 7.48
CA LYS A 7 -16.39 -4.57 7.03
C LYS A 7 -15.37 -5.42 6.27
N GLY A 8 -14.98 -6.56 6.83
CA GLY A 8 -14.02 -7.46 6.20
C GLY A 8 -14.49 -7.98 4.85
N ILE A 9 -15.74 -8.45 4.76
CA ILE A 9 -16.35 -8.89 3.49
C ILE A 9 -16.39 -7.74 2.48
N THR A 10 -16.79 -6.54 2.90
CA THR A 10 -16.77 -5.36 2.02
C THR A 10 -15.37 -5.07 1.48
N LEU A 11 -14.35 -5.09 2.34
CA LEU A 11 -12.96 -4.84 1.93
C LEU A 11 -12.47 -5.90 0.94
N VAL A 12 -12.74 -7.18 1.19
CA VAL A 12 -12.38 -8.27 0.27
C VAL A 12 -13.08 -8.12 -1.09
N LEU A 13 -14.36 -7.76 -1.11
CA LEU A 13 -15.09 -7.54 -2.36
C LEU A 13 -14.51 -6.37 -3.15
N ILE A 14 -14.17 -5.27 -2.48
CA ILE A 14 -13.54 -4.12 -3.12
C ILE A 14 -12.14 -4.50 -3.63
N GLU A 15 -11.36 -5.27 -2.87
CA GLU A 15 -10.05 -5.73 -3.30
C GLU A 15 -10.13 -6.60 -4.55
N ILE A 16 -11.08 -7.53 -4.62
CA ILE A 16 -11.32 -8.35 -5.82
C ILE A 16 -11.70 -7.47 -7.00
N LEU A 17 -12.60 -6.51 -6.80
CA LEU A 17 -13.03 -5.58 -7.85
C LEU A 17 -11.83 -4.79 -8.42
N VAL A 18 -11.03 -4.19 -7.53
CA VAL A 18 -9.86 -3.39 -7.92
C VAL A 18 -8.77 -4.26 -8.57
N ASN A 19 -8.57 -5.50 -8.09
CA ASN A 19 -7.61 -6.44 -8.69
C ASN A 19 -7.99 -6.77 -10.14
N VAL A 20 -9.28 -7.06 -10.39
CA VAL A 20 -9.79 -7.37 -11.72
C VAL A 20 -9.73 -6.15 -12.64
N GLN A 21 -10.22 -4.99 -12.19
CA GLN A 21 -10.22 -3.78 -13.00
C GLN A 21 -8.80 -3.22 -13.25
N GLY A 22 -7.89 -3.42 -12.31
CA GLY A 22 -6.49 -3.02 -12.41
C GLY A 22 -5.57 -4.00 -13.15
N ASN A 23 -6.09 -5.15 -13.62
CA ASN A 23 -5.32 -6.24 -14.21
C ASN A 23 -4.15 -6.74 -13.34
N LEU A 24 -4.26 -6.62 -12.01
CA LEU A 24 -3.10 -6.67 -11.10
C LEU A 24 -2.37 -8.02 -11.17
N ASN A 25 -3.10 -9.13 -11.33
CA ASN A 25 -2.49 -10.46 -11.50
C ASN A 25 -1.63 -10.55 -12.77
N THR A 26 -2.10 -9.97 -13.88
CA THR A 26 -1.35 -9.92 -15.13
C THR A 26 -0.09 -9.07 -14.97
N LEU A 27 -0.20 -7.93 -14.28
CA LEU A 27 0.95 -7.06 -13.98
C LEU A 27 2.02 -7.79 -13.18
N ILE A 28 1.61 -8.59 -12.19
CA ILE A 28 2.52 -9.41 -11.40
C ILE A 28 3.24 -10.41 -12.31
N VAL A 29 2.50 -11.22 -13.08
CA VAL A 29 3.12 -12.23 -13.96
C VAL A 29 4.11 -11.59 -14.92
N LEU A 30 3.73 -10.50 -15.61
CA LEU A 30 4.60 -9.81 -16.56
C LEU A 30 5.83 -9.21 -15.89
N SER A 31 5.67 -8.59 -14.71
CA SER A 31 6.79 -8.00 -13.96
C SER A 31 7.79 -9.07 -13.55
N PHE A 32 7.33 -10.22 -13.05
CA PHE A 32 8.20 -11.34 -12.64
C PHE A 32 8.86 -12.06 -13.82
N GLN A 33 8.28 -11.99 -15.03
CA GLN A 33 8.90 -12.48 -16.26
C GLN A 33 9.89 -11.49 -16.89
N GLY A 34 10.12 -10.33 -16.27
CA GLY A 34 10.96 -9.26 -16.81
C GLY A 34 10.32 -8.49 -17.96
N GLN A 35 9.03 -8.71 -18.25
CA GLN A 35 8.26 -8.02 -19.29
C GLN A 35 7.68 -6.70 -18.74
N THR A 36 8.52 -5.86 -18.16
CA THR A 36 8.10 -4.66 -17.43
C THR A 36 7.32 -3.68 -18.30
N GLN A 37 7.70 -3.53 -19.56
CA GLN A 37 7.06 -2.63 -20.52
C GLN A 37 5.65 -3.13 -20.87
N ALA A 38 5.46 -4.44 -21.01
CA ALA A 38 4.15 -5.03 -21.19
C ALA A 38 3.27 -4.85 -19.94
N ALA A 39 3.87 -4.96 -18.74
CA ALA A 39 3.16 -4.66 -17.49
C ALA A 39 2.69 -3.20 -17.45
N VAL A 40 3.56 -2.24 -17.76
CA VAL A 40 3.18 -0.81 -17.84
C VAL A 40 2.04 -0.57 -18.84
N GLN A 41 2.06 -1.24 -19.99
CA GLN A 41 1.02 -1.09 -21.02
C GLN A 41 -0.34 -1.67 -20.61
N GLN A 42 -0.36 -2.74 -19.82
CA GLN A 42 -1.60 -3.38 -19.36
C GLN A 42 -2.13 -2.81 -18.05
N ALA A 43 -1.36 -1.96 -17.38
CA ALA A 43 -1.72 -1.39 -16.09
C ALA A 43 -2.80 -0.32 -16.24
N ASP A 44 -3.94 -0.54 -15.58
CA ASP A 44 -4.89 0.55 -15.35
C ASP A 44 -4.49 1.30 -14.08
N TYR A 45 -3.71 2.38 -14.28
CA TYR A 45 -3.14 3.21 -13.23
C TYR A 45 -4.18 3.79 -12.26
N LEU A 46 -5.40 4.10 -12.73
CA LEU A 46 -6.43 4.67 -11.86
C LEU A 46 -6.92 3.62 -10.85
N TRP A 47 -7.09 2.37 -11.30
CA TRP A 47 -7.46 1.27 -10.42
C TRP A 47 -6.31 0.84 -9.50
N ILE A 48 -5.10 0.64 -10.03
CA ILE A 48 -3.98 0.14 -9.22
C ILE A 48 -3.46 1.17 -8.21
N MET A 49 -3.63 2.47 -8.43
CA MET A 49 -3.29 3.50 -7.44
C MET A 49 -4.20 3.44 -6.20
N PHE A 50 -5.39 2.84 -6.30
CA PHE A 50 -6.28 2.66 -5.15
C PHE A 50 -5.87 1.48 -4.27
N TYR A 51 -5.12 0.52 -4.82
CA TYR A 51 -4.76 -0.73 -4.17
C TYR A 51 -3.91 -0.54 -2.89
N PRO A 52 -2.84 0.30 -2.86
CA PRO A 52 -2.06 0.51 -1.65
C PRO A 52 -2.90 1.06 -0.49
N CYS A 53 -3.75 2.04 -0.78
CA CYS A 53 -4.62 2.65 0.23
C CYS A 53 -5.59 1.63 0.83
N LEU A 54 -6.26 0.83 0.00
CA LEU A 54 -7.16 -0.23 0.48
C LEU A 54 -6.42 -1.26 1.33
N TYR A 55 -5.28 -1.75 0.84
CA TYR A 55 -4.54 -2.82 1.47
C TYR A 55 -3.98 -2.41 2.85
N PHE A 56 -3.29 -1.26 2.93
CA PHE A 56 -2.75 -0.78 4.19
C PHE A 56 -3.84 -0.31 5.17
N PHE A 57 -4.96 0.21 4.67
CA PHE A 57 -6.11 0.51 5.51
C PHE A 57 -6.74 -0.75 6.10
N ALA A 58 -6.92 -1.80 5.29
CA ALA A 58 -7.43 -3.08 5.77
C ALA A 58 -6.53 -3.71 6.84
N ILE A 59 -5.20 -3.67 6.64
CA ILE A 59 -4.24 -4.13 7.63
C ILE A 59 -4.33 -3.30 8.92
N TRP A 60 -4.38 -1.98 8.80
CA TRP A 60 -4.51 -1.11 9.97
C TRP A 60 -5.82 -1.33 10.73
N ASP A 61 -6.95 -1.46 10.02
CA ASP A 61 -8.26 -1.70 10.63
C ASP A 61 -8.26 -3.04 11.39
N ALA A 62 -7.71 -4.09 10.78
CA ALA A 62 -7.52 -5.38 11.43
C ALA A 62 -6.60 -5.28 12.65
N TYR A 63 -5.48 -4.54 12.54
CA TYR A 63 -4.52 -4.37 13.64
C TYR A 63 -5.13 -3.59 14.82
N ARG A 64 -5.94 -2.58 14.53
CA ARG A 64 -6.67 -1.80 15.54
C ARG A 64 -7.72 -2.65 16.27
N ASP A 65 -8.44 -3.50 15.55
CA ASP A 65 -9.52 -4.31 16.14
C ASP A 65 -9.01 -5.33 17.18
N VAL A 66 -7.78 -5.84 17.05
CA VAL A 66 -7.16 -6.76 18.04
C VAL A 66 -6.44 -6.02 19.17
N GLY A 67 -6.36 -4.70 19.08
CA GLY A 67 -5.35 -3.92 19.74
C GLY A 67 -5.87 -3.02 20.86
N GLY A 68 -5.47 -3.27 22.11
CA GLY A 68 -5.77 -2.36 23.24
C GLY A 68 -4.99 -1.03 23.20
N ASP A 69 -4.90 -0.31 24.33
CA ASP A 69 -4.28 1.03 24.49
C ASP A 69 -2.79 1.17 24.07
N GLN A 70 -2.14 0.11 23.58
CA GLN A 70 -0.72 0.09 23.16
C GLN A 70 -0.49 0.67 21.74
N HIS A 71 -1.52 1.22 21.09
CA HIS A 71 -1.51 1.60 19.66
C HIS A 71 -1.38 3.08 19.35
N ALA A 72 -0.87 3.87 20.30
CA ALA A 72 -0.60 5.28 20.08
C ALA A 72 0.15 5.47 18.74
N TYR A 73 -0.44 6.27 17.85
CA TYR A 73 0.07 6.61 16.53
C TYR A 73 0.35 5.44 15.57
N MET A 74 -0.19 4.24 15.80
CA MET A 74 0.03 3.10 14.89
C MET A 74 -0.62 3.28 13.51
N PHE A 75 -1.60 4.17 13.36
CA PHE A 75 -2.13 4.54 12.04
C PHE A 75 -1.07 5.20 11.13
N LEU A 76 -0.05 5.83 11.72
CA LEU A 76 0.91 6.66 10.98
C LEU A 76 1.84 5.84 10.07
N PRO A 77 2.48 4.74 10.54
CA PRO A 77 3.18 3.81 9.65
C PRO A 77 2.35 3.35 8.45
N PHE A 78 1.10 2.94 8.66
CA PHE A 78 0.25 2.46 7.57
C PHE A 78 -0.16 3.56 6.60
N ALA A 79 -0.55 4.74 7.11
CA ALA A 79 -0.92 5.88 6.28
C ALA A 79 0.26 6.39 5.43
N MET A 80 1.44 6.57 6.04
CA MET A 80 2.64 6.99 5.32
C MET A 80 3.03 5.99 4.24
N THR A 81 2.90 4.70 4.54
CA THR A 81 3.17 3.63 3.56
C THR A 81 2.18 3.68 2.41
N ALA A 82 0.87 3.80 2.68
CA ALA A 82 -0.15 3.91 1.65
C ALA A 82 0.13 5.07 0.66
N PHE A 83 0.43 6.26 1.18
CA PHE A 83 0.72 7.43 0.33
C PHE A 83 2.00 7.25 -0.49
N ILE A 84 3.09 6.83 0.14
CA ILE A 84 4.38 6.66 -0.56
C ILE A 84 4.29 5.54 -1.60
N THR A 85 3.61 4.44 -1.28
CA THR A 85 3.36 3.36 -2.25
C THR A 85 2.49 3.82 -3.40
N THR A 86 1.47 4.64 -3.16
CA THR A 86 0.63 5.22 -4.23
C THR A 86 1.45 6.13 -5.16
N ILE A 87 2.36 6.92 -4.61
CA ILE A 87 3.34 7.69 -5.40
C ILE A 87 4.24 6.73 -6.20
N GLY A 88 4.73 5.66 -5.58
CA GLY A 88 5.50 4.61 -6.25
C GLY A 88 4.74 4.00 -7.42
N VAL A 89 3.42 3.78 -7.29
CA VAL A 89 2.56 3.31 -8.40
C VAL A 89 2.49 4.38 -9.49
N ALA A 90 2.16 5.62 -9.14
CA ALA A 90 1.98 6.71 -10.09
C ALA A 90 3.21 6.96 -10.98
N TYR A 91 4.41 6.86 -10.42
CA TYR A 91 5.67 7.07 -11.13
C TYR A 91 6.27 5.80 -11.75
N SER A 92 5.60 4.65 -11.62
CA SER A 92 6.16 3.36 -12.04
C SER A 92 6.30 3.16 -13.55
N SER A 93 5.62 3.96 -14.35
CA SER A 93 5.77 4.00 -15.81
C SER A 93 6.98 4.80 -16.27
N LEU A 94 7.54 5.67 -15.42
CA LEU A 94 8.65 6.53 -15.79
C LEU A 94 9.99 5.81 -15.63
N PRO A 95 10.96 6.06 -16.54
CA PRO A 95 12.31 5.55 -16.38
C PRO A 95 13.01 6.29 -15.22
N ILE A 96 13.56 5.52 -14.28
CA ILE A 96 14.38 6.01 -13.18
C ILE A 96 15.82 5.59 -13.47
N PHE A 97 16.72 6.55 -13.64
CA PHE A 97 18.11 6.30 -14.09
C PHE A 97 18.21 5.49 -15.40
N GLY A 98 17.24 5.68 -16.31
CA GLY A 98 17.19 4.97 -17.60
C GLY A 98 16.56 3.57 -17.54
N VAL A 99 16.11 3.11 -16.37
CA VAL A 99 15.47 1.80 -16.19
C VAL A 99 14.03 1.99 -15.72
N VAL A 100 13.08 1.32 -16.37
CA VAL A 100 11.68 1.26 -15.91
C VAL A 100 11.58 0.12 -14.91
N ILE A 101 11.31 0.45 -13.64
CA ILE A 101 11.18 -0.54 -12.56
C ILE A 101 9.80 -1.23 -12.60
N GLY A 102 8.77 -0.50 -13.06
CA GLY A 102 7.45 -1.06 -13.35
C GLY A 102 6.45 -1.02 -12.20
N PRO A 103 5.17 -1.31 -12.52
CA PRO A 103 4.01 -1.05 -11.67
C PRO A 103 3.88 -1.97 -10.46
N ILE A 104 4.77 -2.95 -10.29
CA ILE A 104 4.78 -3.87 -9.15
C ILE A 104 6.02 -3.63 -8.27
N PHE A 105 7.22 -3.66 -8.85
CA PHE A 105 8.44 -3.57 -8.05
C PHE A 105 8.69 -2.19 -7.45
N LEU A 106 8.39 -1.09 -8.17
CA LEU A 106 8.59 0.26 -7.63
C LEU A 106 7.68 0.53 -6.41
N PRO A 107 6.37 0.21 -6.47
CA PRO A 107 5.50 0.27 -5.30
C PRO A 107 6.01 -0.56 -4.12
N ILE A 108 6.42 -1.81 -4.35
CA ILE A 108 6.94 -2.68 -3.28
C ILE A 108 8.16 -2.03 -2.61
N LEU A 109 9.13 -1.54 -3.37
CA LEU A 109 10.30 -0.85 -2.83
C LEU A 109 9.93 0.41 -2.05
N SER A 110 9.04 1.23 -2.60
CA SER A 110 8.56 2.45 -1.94
C SER A 110 7.79 2.17 -0.64
N SER A 111 7.13 1.02 -0.51
CA SER A 111 6.43 0.64 0.73
C SER A 111 7.37 0.50 1.92
N PHE A 112 8.57 -0.07 1.72
CA PHE A 112 9.56 -0.17 2.78
C PHE A 112 10.05 1.21 3.25
N ILE A 113 10.19 2.16 2.31
CA ILE A 113 10.53 3.55 2.62
C ILE A 113 9.42 4.19 3.45
N GLY A 114 8.16 4.00 3.05
CA GLY A 114 7.02 4.53 3.77
C GLY A 114 6.87 3.98 5.19
N LEU A 115 7.11 2.68 5.37
CA LEU A 115 7.13 2.06 6.71
C LEU A 115 8.27 2.65 7.56
N ALA A 116 9.48 2.76 7.01
CA ALA A 116 10.63 3.30 7.73
C ALA A 116 10.38 4.75 8.20
N ILE A 117 9.86 5.60 7.31
CA ILE A 117 9.51 6.99 7.63
C ILE A 117 8.40 7.03 8.69
N GLY A 118 7.32 6.27 8.48
CA GLY A 118 6.17 6.28 9.39
C GLY A 118 6.50 5.78 10.79
N PHE A 119 7.32 4.73 10.93
CA PHE A 119 7.83 4.29 12.23
C PHE A 119 8.80 5.30 12.86
N GLY A 120 9.63 5.97 12.05
CA GLY A 120 10.50 7.04 12.51
C GLY A 120 9.72 8.20 13.14
N ILE A 121 8.69 8.71 12.44
CA ILE A 121 7.85 9.80 12.94
C ILE A 121 7.09 9.35 14.19
N ARG A 122 6.52 8.13 14.18
CA ARG A 122 5.83 7.56 15.35
C ARG A 122 6.74 7.56 16.59
N LYS A 123 8.00 7.13 16.44
CA LYS A 123 8.97 7.10 17.54
C LYS A 123 9.26 8.50 18.10
N ILE A 124 9.33 9.51 17.23
CA ILE A 124 9.55 10.91 17.64
C ILE A 124 8.34 11.43 18.43
N LEU A 125 7.11 11.20 17.94
CA LEU A 125 5.88 11.65 18.60
C LEU A 125 5.72 11.05 19.99
N ILE A 126 5.90 9.72 20.12
CA ILE A 126 5.81 9.03 21.41
C ILE A 126 6.88 9.55 22.39
N LYS A 127 8.11 9.80 21.90
CA LYS A 127 9.17 10.36 22.75
C LYS A 127 8.82 11.75 23.26
N ARG A 128 8.18 12.58 22.44
CA ARG A 128 7.78 13.95 22.79
C ARG A 128 6.65 13.97 23.81
N GLU A 129 5.64 13.10 23.68
CA GLU A 129 4.56 13.02 24.67
C GLU A 129 5.02 12.50 26.03
N ARG A 130 6.00 11.59 26.04
CA ARG A 130 6.51 11.00 27.30
C ARG A 130 7.48 11.92 28.05
N ASN A 131 8.02 12.94 27.38
CA ASN A 131 8.88 13.97 27.98
C ASN A 131 8.18 15.35 27.84
N PRO A 132 7.17 15.64 28.68
CA PRO A 132 6.47 16.93 28.65
C PRO A 132 7.38 18.11 29.01
#